data_AF-A0A349K9W9-F1
#
_entry.id   AF-A0A349K9W9-F1
#
_cell.length_a   1.000
_cell.length_b   1.000
_cell.length_c   1.000
_cell.angle_alpha   90.00
_cell.angle_beta   90.00
_cell.angle_gamma   90.00
#
_symmetry.space_group_name_H-M   'P 1'
#
loop_
_entity.id
_entity.type
_entity.pdbx_description
1 polymer ?
#
loop_
_entity_poly.entity_id
_entity_poly.type
_entity_poly.pdbx_seq_one_letter_code
_entity_poly.pdbx_strand_id
1 'polypeptide(L)'
;MKSDFLIALTQLAAERNLPRDKVMSAIEAALVSAFKKDSVTEGHNISVRLDPGSGDIEVDIVKTVVDTVEDPLQELTREEARENYNPNANIGDVIKTQNIPNSAGRIAA
;
A
#
# COMPACT_ATOMS: atom_id res chain seq x y z
N MET A 1 -2.11 6.07 -23.03
CA MET A 1 -2.30 5.40 -21.73
C MET A 1 -1.54 6.01 -20.57
N LYS A 2 -0.19 6.07 -20.54
CA LYS A 2 0.57 6.63 -19.39
C LYS A 2 0.14 8.05 -18.97
N SER A 3 -0.27 8.88 -19.93
CA SER A 3 -0.72 10.25 -19.65
C SER A 3 -2.20 10.35 -19.25
N ASP A 4 -3.03 9.33 -19.54
CA ASP A 4 -4.49 9.47 -19.47
C ASP A 4 -4.97 9.39 -18.02
N PHE A 5 -4.30 8.57 -17.20
CA PHE A 5 -4.59 8.50 -15.77
C PHE A 5 -4.25 9.80 -15.04
N LEU A 6 -3.08 10.41 -15.32
CA LEU A 6 -2.71 11.71 -14.76
C LEU A 6 -3.69 12.80 -15.16
N ILE A 7 -4.10 12.81 -16.42
CA ILE A 7 -5.07 13.79 -16.94
C ILE A 7 -6.40 13.61 -16.21
N ALA A 8 -6.91 12.39 -16.10
CA ALA A 8 -8.16 12.09 -15.40
C ALA A 8 -8.10 12.45 -13.90
N LEU A 9 -7.00 12.12 -13.23
CA LEU A 9 -6.77 12.47 -11.83
C LEU A 9 -6.73 13.99 -11.63
N THR A 10 -6.03 14.71 -12.52
CA THR A 10 -5.91 16.17 -12.45
C THR A 10 -7.25 16.84 -12.71
N GLN A 11 -8.03 16.33 -13.66
CA GLN A 11 -9.40 16.79 -13.93
C GLN A 11 -10.31 16.55 -12.72
N LEU A 12 -10.29 15.35 -12.16
CA LEU A 12 -11.08 15.01 -10.97
C LEU A 12 -10.73 15.91 -9.76
N ALA A 13 -9.44 16.18 -9.56
CA ALA A 13 -8.97 17.08 -8.51
C ALA A 13 -9.47 18.51 -8.72
N ALA A 14 -9.44 19.00 -9.97
CA ALA A 14 -9.94 20.33 -10.33
C ALA A 14 -11.46 20.46 -10.15
N GLU A 15 -12.25 19.47 -10.61
CA GLU A 15 -13.72 19.46 -10.47
C GLU A 15 -14.16 19.47 -9.00
N ARG A 16 -13.41 18.77 -8.14
CA ARG A 16 -13.70 18.70 -6.70
C ARG A 16 -13.01 19.80 -5.89
N ASN A 17 -12.23 20.66 -6.55
CA ASN A 17 -11.43 21.71 -5.93
C ASN A 17 -10.53 21.19 -4.79
N LEU A 18 -9.90 20.04 -5.03
CA LEU A 18 -9.04 19.33 -4.07
C LEU A 18 -7.58 19.32 -4.56
N PRO A 19 -6.60 19.35 -3.64
CA PRO A 19 -5.22 19.06 -3.99
C PRO A 19 -5.10 17.64 -4.56
N ARG A 20 -4.31 17.48 -5.61
CA ARG A 20 -4.06 16.18 -6.26
C ARG A 20 -3.65 15.11 -5.25
N ASP A 21 -2.80 15.47 -4.30
CA ASP A 21 -2.29 14.53 -3.29
C ASP A 21 -3.41 14.00 -2.38
N LYS A 22 -4.43 14.81 -2.08
CA LYS A 22 -5.61 14.33 -1.34
C LYS A 22 -6.44 13.33 -2.14
N VAL A 23 -6.60 13.58 -3.44
CA VAL A 23 -7.32 12.65 -4.32
C VAL A 23 -6.56 11.34 -4.45
N MET A 24 -5.23 11.41 -4.60
CA MET A 24 -4.35 10.24 -4.62
C MET A 24 -4.46 9.41 -3.33
N SER A 25 -4.32 10.04 -2.16
CA SER A 25 -4.44 9.32 -0.88
C SER A 25 -5.82 8.70 -0.69
N ALA A 26 -6.89 9.34 -1.17
CA ALA A 26 -8.23 8.78 -1.14
C ALA A 26 -8.36 7.53 -2.03
N ILE A 27 -7.75 7.55 -3.22
CA ILE A 27 -7.71 6.41 -4.13
C ILE A 27 -6.90 5.26 -3.51
N GLU A 28 -5.72 5.54 -2.97
CA GLU A 28 -4.89 4.55 -2.28
C GLU A 28 -5.64 3.90 -1.10
N ALA A 29 -6.34 4.69 -0.28
CA ALA A 29 -7.16 4.17 0.82
C ALA A 29 -8.34 3.30 0.33
N ALA A 30 -8.96 3.68 -0.80
CA ALA A 30 -10.00 2.87 -1.42
C ALA A 30 -9.44 1.55 -1.95
N LEU A 31 -8.26 1.57 -2.57
CA LEU A 31 -7.56 0.37 -3.04
C LEU A 31 -7.17 -0.54 -1.88
N VAL A 32 -6.65 0.00 -0.77
CA VAL A 32 -6.40 -0.79 0.46
C VAL A 32 -7.67 -1.52 0.90
N SER A 33 -8.81 -0.84 0.91
CA SER A 33 -10.08 -1.45 1.32
C SER A 33 -10.57 -2.53 0.35
N ALA A 34 -10.29 -2.37 -0.94
CA ALA A 34 -10.60 -3.36 -1.97
C ALA A 34 -9.70 -4.60 -1.85
N PHE A 35 -8.39 -4.39 -1.71
CA PHE A 35 -7.42 -5.47 -1.61
C PHE A 35 -7.54 -6.25 -0.29
N LYS A 36 -7.85 -5.60 0.84
CA LYS A 36 -8.07 -6.28 2.15
C LYS A 36 -9.09 -7.41 2.14
N LYS A 37 -9.99 -7.43 1.14
CA LYS A 37 -11.02 -8.48 0.97
C LYS A 37 -10.55 -9.64 0.09
N ASP A 38 -9.36 -9.55 -0.49
CA ASP A 38 -8.74 -10.65 -1.23
C ASP A 38 -8.17 -11.66 -0.24
N SER A 39 -8.44 -12.94 -0.50
CA SER A 39 -7.91 -14.10 0.24
C SER A 39 -6.41 -14.09 0.46
N VAL A 40 -5.63 -13.45 -0.42
CA VAL A 40 -4.17 -13.35 -0.29
C VAL A 40 -3.74 -12.37 0.81
N THR A 41 -4.58 -11.40 1.16
CA THR A 41 -4.27 -10.34 2.14
C THR A 41 -5.10 -10.44 3.41
N GLU A 42 -5.98 -11.42 3.50
CA GLU A 42 -6.87 -11.59 4.64
C GLU A 42 -6.04 -11.73 5.94
N GLY A 43 -6.44 -10.99 6.98
CA GLY A 43 -5.74 -10.93 8.25
C GLY A 43 -4.46 -10.09 8.28
N HIS A 44 -3.93 -9.66 7.14
CA HIS A 44 -2.69 -8.88 7.06
C HIS A 44 -2.96 -7.37 6.99
N ASN A 45 -2.00 -6.58 7.47
CA ASN A 45 -1.95 -5.16 7.17
C ASN A 45 -1.33 -4.96 5.78
N ILE A 46 -1.95 -4.09 4.97
CA ILE A 46 -1.47 -3.81 3.63
C ILE A 46 -1.30 -2.31 3.41
N SER A 47 -0.28 -1.97 2.63
CA SER A 47 -0.04 -0.64 2.10
C SER A 47 -0.18 -0.70 0.59
N VAL A 48 -0.97 0.19 0.02
CA VAL A 48 -1.07 0.35 -1.43
C VAL A 48 -0.44 1.67 -1.81
N ARG A 49 0.42 1.66 -2.82
CA ARG A 49 1.01 2.85 -3.41
C ARG A 49 0.69 2.89 -4.89
N LEU A 50 0.27 4.05 -5.36
CA LEU A 50 -0.03 4.29 -6.77
C LEU A 50 1.02 5.24 -7.35
N ASP A 51 1.73 4.80 -8.39
CA ASP A 51 2.60 5.69 -9.14
C ASP A 51 1.73 6.58 -10.04
N PRO A 52 1.69 7.91 -9.80
CA PRO A 52 0.83 8.77 -10.60
C PRO A 52 1.34 8.88 -12.04
N GLY A 53 2.64 8.74 -12.30
CA GLY A 53 3.25 8.90 -13.62
C GLY A 53 3.03 7.71 -14.56
N SER A 54 3.08 6.48 -14.05
CA SER A 54 2.82 5.28 -14.83
C SER A 54 1.40 4.74 -14.68
N GLY A 55 0.74 5.05 -13.55
CA GLY A 55 -0.52 4.41 -13.15
C GLY A 55 -0.32 3.04 -12.51
N ASP A 56 0.92 2.63 -12.24
CA ASP A 56 1.22 1.32 -11.65
C ASP A 56 0.83 1.29 -10.17
N ILE A 57 0.25 0.16 -9.75
CA ILE A 57 -0.16 -0.07 -8.37
C ILE A 57 0.80 -1.08 -7.73
N GLU A 58 1.43 -0.66 -6.65
CA GLU A 58 2.25 -1.51 -5.79
C GLU A 58 1.46 -1.84 -4.51
N VAL A 59 1.36 -3.12 -4.18
CA VAL A 59 0.67 -3.60 -2.98
C VAL A 59 1.67 -4.34 -2.12
N ASP A 60 1.86 -3.89 -0.89
CA ASP A 60 2.78 -4.50 0.06
C ASP A 60 2.03 -4.96 1.31
N ILE A 61 2.37 -6.14 1.82
CA ILE A 61 2.06 -6.53 3.19
C ILE A 61 3.03 -5.77 4.09
N VAL A 62 2.46 -5.13 5.11
CA VAL A 62 3.21 -4.42 6.13
C VAL A 62 2.94 -5.02 7.49
N LYS A 63 3.93 -4.93 8.37
CA LYS A 63 3.81 -5.36 9.75
C LYS A 63 4.36 -4.30 10.69
N THR A 64 3.79 -4.23 11.89
CA THR A 64 4.21 -3.31 12.94
C THR A 64 5.28 -3.94 13.81
N VAL A 65 6.35 -3.21 14.08
CA VAL A 65 7.41 -3.65 14.99
C VAL A 65 6.95 -3.45 16.43
N VAL A 66 6.89 -4.54 17.19
CA VAL A 66 6.44 -4.55 18.59
C VAL A 66 7.48 -5.24 19.49
N ASP A 67 7.33 -5.04 20.80
CA ASP A 67 8.19 -5.69 21.80
C ASP A 67 7.74 -7.13 22.07
N THR A 68 6.43 -7.37 22.07
CA THR A 68 5.83 -8.70 22.21
C THR A 68 4.75 -8.85 21.14
N VAL A 69 4.85 -9.91 20.34
CA VAL A 69 3.91 -10.19 19.25
C VAL A 69 2.61 -10.76 19.83
N GLU A 70 1.50 -10.08 19.59
CA GLU A 70 0.15 -10.56 19.88
C GLU A 70 -0.51 -11.13 18.63
N ASP A 71 -0.26 -10.54 17.45
CA ASP A 71 -0.74 -11.03 16.15
C ASP A 71 0.42 -11.26 15.17
N PRO A 72 0.86 -12.52 14.97
CA PRO A 72 1.94 -12.85 14.05
C PRO A 72 1.69 -12.49 12.58
N LEU A 73 0.45 -12.23 12.15
CA LEU A 73 0.13 -11.81 10.79
C LEU A 73 0.35 -10.31 10.58
N GLN A 74 0.23 -9.52 11.65
CA GLN A 74 0.28 -8.05 11.60
C GLN A 74 1.51 -7.46 12.28
N GLU A 75 2.20 -8.26 13.08
CA GLU A 75 3.28 -7.80 13.94
C GLU A 75 4.53 -8.67 13.76
N LEU A 76 5.67 -8.07 14.12
CA LEU A 76 6.95 -8.77 14.22
C LEU A 76 7.79 -8.18 15.35
N THR A 77 8.76 -8.92 15.85
CA THR A 77 9.66 -8.39 16.87
C THR A 77 10.67 -7.41 16.29
N ARG A 78 11.25 -6.59 17.16
CA ARG A 78 12.35 -5.70 16.78
C ARG A 78 13.56 -6.48 16.27
N GLU A 79 13.87 -7.65 16.83
CA GLU A 79 14.96 -8.49 16.34
C GLU A 79 14.68 -8.96 14.91
N GLU A 80 13.51 -9.55 14.67
CA GLU A 80 13.10 -10.01 13.34
C GLU A 80 13.11 -8.87 12.31
N ALA A 81 12.68 -7.68 12.72
CA ALA A 81 12.65 -6.47 11.92
C ALA A 81 14.06 -6.06 11.45
N ARG A 82 15.02 -6.12 12.38
CA ARG A 82 16.40 -5.72 12.15
C ARG A 82 17.18 -6.72 11.33
N GLU A 83 16.94 -8.00 11.56
CA GLU A 83 17.64 -9.09 10.88
C GLU A 83 17.18 -9.24 9.43
N ASN A 84 15.89 -9.15 9.16
CA ASN A 84 15.33 -9.55 7.87
C ASN A 84 14.96 -8.38 6.94
N TYR A 85 14.77 -7.17 7.47
CA TYR A 85 14.17 -6.08 6.70
C TYR A 85 14.92 -4.75 6.81
N ASN A 86 15.07 -4.21 8.02
CA ASN A 86 15.70 -2.91 8.26
C ASN A 86 16.52 -2.92 9.56
N PRO A 87 17.86 -2.92 9.49
CA PRO A 87 18.75 -2.93 10.67
C PRO A 87 18.51 -1.80 11.66
N ASN A 88 17.89 -0.70 11.24
CA ASN A 88 17.60 0.47 12.07
C ASN A 88 16.15 0.49 12.60
N ALA A 89 15.38 -0.58 12.43
CA ALA A 89 14.00 -0.66 12.88
C ALA A 89 13.86 -0.45 14.40
N ASN A 90 12.83 0.27 14.80
CA ASN A 90 12.46 0.53 16.18
C ASN A 90 11.01 0.11 16.45
N ILE A 91 10.70 -0.11 17.72
CA ILE A 91 9.33 -0.40 18.15
C ILE A 91 8.40 0.75 17.72
N GLY A 92 7.27 0.40 17.11
CA GLY A 92 6.30 1.32 16.52
C GLY A 92 6.51 1.57 15.03
N ASP A 93 7.61 1.13 14.43
CA ASP A 93 7.81 1.25 12.98
C ASP A 93 6.89 0.31 12.21
N VAL A 94 6.51 0.72 10.99
CA VAL A 94 5.78 -0.12 10.04
C VAL A 94 6.72 -0.51 8.92
N ILE A 95 6.90 -1.82 8.71
CA ILE A 95 7.87 -2.36 7.76
C ILE A 95 7.14 -3.16 6.68
N LYS A 96 7.55 -2.96 5.43
CA LYS A 96 7.11 -3.77 4.30
C LYS A 96 7.80 -5.13 4.34
N THR A 97 7.02 -6.20 4.45
CA THR A 97 7.56 -7.56 4.59
C THR A 97 7.43 -8.38 3.31
N GLN A 98 6.44 -8.07 2.48
CA GLN A 98 6.22 -8.79 1.23
C GLN A 98 5.55 -7.88 0.20
N ASN A 99 6.01 -7.95 -1.05
CA ASN A 99 5.32 -7.34 -2.18
C ASN A 99 4.35 -8.35 -2.79
N ILE A 100 3.12 -7.92 -3.04
CA ILE A 100 2.11 -8.70 -3.74
C ILE A 100 2.14 -8.24 -5.19
N PRO A 101 2.65 -9.08 -6.12
CA PRO A 101 2.66 -8.72 -7.53
C PRO A 101 1.22 -8.60 -8.01
N ASN A 102 0.77 -7.36 -8.22
CA ASN A 102 -0.52 -7.12 -8.80
C ASN A 102 -0.43 -7.47 -10.30
N SER A 103 -1.12 -8.53 -10.70
CA SER A 103 -1.41 -8.74 -12.12
C SER A 103 -2.46 -7.71 -12.53
N ALA A 104 -2.00 -6.49 -12.79
CA ALA A 104 -2.77 -5.41 -13.42
C ALA A 104 -3.33 -5.81 -14.81
N GLY A 105 -3.12 -7.06 -15.26
CA GLY A 105 -3.65 -7.62 -16.49
C GLY A 105 -5.12 -8.05 -16.44
N ARG A 106 -5.86 -7.88 -15.34
CA ARG A 106 -7.31 -8.18 -15.30
C ARG A 106 -8.22 -7.00 -15.62
N ILE A 107 -7.68 -5.78 -15.73
CA ILE A 107 -8.45 -4.57 -16.15
C ILE A 107 -7.84 -4.00 -17.44
N ALA A 108 -7.60 -4.89 -18.40
CA ALA A 108 -7.32 -4.54 -19.79
C ALA A 108 -8.21 -5.43 -20.68
N ALA A 109 -9.50 -5.09 -20.72
CA ALA A 109 -10.46 -5.61 -21.69
C ALA A 109 -11.28 -4.43 -22.22
#